data_AF-H8GUN2-F1
#
_entry.id   AF-H8GUN2-F1
#
_cell.length_a   1.000
_cell.length_b   1.000
_cell.length_c   1.000
_cell.angle_alpha   90.00
_cell.angle_beta   90.00
_cell.angle_gamma   90.00
#
_symmetry.space_group_name_H-M   'P 1'
#
loop_
_entity.id
_entity.type
_entity.pdbx_description
1 polymer ?
#
loop_
_entity_poly.entity_id
_entity_poly.type
_entity_poly.pdbx_seq_one_letter_code
_entity_poly.pdbx_strand_id
1 'polypeptide(L)'
;MLSEDDRRRIEAEEVQAAQAEAGRAAALRREQLAGAYRREVREALRPRPWWWPARWAFLFVPLGVAAGLWLRPQVPPADDALGGVRTSALVEQCSEEVARLTYGREADLRFPGPREVGDSVQADADGKRWEGWASRPDGSRLTFACTYTAADRSVRADLLEDHP
;
A
#
# COMPACT_ATOMS: atom_id res chain seq x y z
N MET A 1 50.52 84.50 11.95
CA MET A 1 49.04 84.49 12.07
C MET A 1 48.50 84.43 10.65
N LEU A 2 47.62 83.49 10.34
CA LEU A 2 46.98 83.43 9.01
C LEU A 2 46.11 84.69 8.78
N SER A 3 46.04 85.16 7.54
CA SER A 3 45.09 86.20 7.17
C SER A 3 43.65 85.65 7.25
N GLU A 4 42.66 86.52 7.49
CA GLU A 4 41.27 86.08 7.56
C GLU A 4 40.78 85.43 6.26
N ASP A 5 41.30 85.87 5.12
CA ASP A 5 40.93 85.32 3.81
C ASP A 5 41.49 83.92 3.60
N ASP A 6 42.73 83.66 4.03
CA ASP A 6 43.31 82.31 3.98
C ASP A 6 42.53 81.34 4.88
N ARG A 7 42.07 81.82 6.04
CA ARG A 7 41.26 81.01 6.96
C ARG A 7 39.90 80.65 6.36
N ARG A 8 39.21 81.61 5.74
CA ARG A 8 37.92 81.35 5.05
C ARG A 8 38.09 80.37 3.88
N ARG A 9 39.22 80.47 3.17
CA ARG A 9 39.53 79.56 2.07
C ARG A 9 39.75 78.12 2.56
N ILE A 10 40.52 77.94 3.64
CA ILE A 10 40.74 76.62 4.25
C ILE A 10 39.43 76.03 4.76
N GLU A 11 38.61 76.82 5.48
CA GLU A 11 37.30 76.38 5.96
C GLU A 11 36.39 75.93 4.80
N ALA A 12 36.40 76.62 3.66
CA ALA A 12 35.64 76.23 2.48
C ALA A 12 36.17 74.94 1.82
N GLU A 13 37.49 74.77 1.74
CA GLU A 13 38.14 73.57 1.19
C GLU A 13 37.85 72.33 2.08
N GLU A 14 37.86 72.50 3.41
CA GLU A 14 37.52 71.43 4.37
C GLU A 14 36.04 71.02 4.27
N VAL A 15 35.12 71.99 4.13
CA VAL A 15 33.69 71.71 3.96
C VAL A 15 33.44 70.96 2.64
N GLN A 16 34.12 71.35 1.55
CA GLN A 16 34.01 70.64 0.28
C GLN A 16 34.55 69.20 0.35
N ALA A 17 35.69 69.01 1.02
CA ALA A 17 36.26 67.68 1.24
C ALA A 17 35.31 66.78 2.05
N ALA A 18 34.76 67.30 3.16
CA ALA A 18 33.80 66.58 3.99
C ALA A 18 32.51 66.23 3.22
N GLN A 19 31.99 67.13 2.39
CA GLN A 19 30.84 66.87 1.54
C GLN A 19 31.13 65.79 0.48
N ALA A 20 32.32 65.81 -0.12
CA ALA A 20 32.74 64.81 -1.09
C ALA A 20 32.85 63.42 -0.45
N GLU A 21 33.38 63.32 0.77
CA GLU A 21 33.45 62.06 1.51
C GLU A 21 32.07 61.54 1.90
N ALA A 22 31.19 62.41 2.41
CA ALA A 22 29.81 62.06 2.71
C ALA A 22 29.05 61.58 1.45
N GLY A 23 29.26 62.24 0.31
CA GLY A 23 28.70 61.83 -0.98
C GLY A 23 29.17 60.45 -1.43
N ARG A 24 30.46 60.16 -1.31
CA ARG A 24 31.03 58.82 -1.62
C ARG A 24 30.48 57.74 -0.69
N ALA A 25 30.40 58.02 0.61
CA ALA A 25 29.83 57.07 1.58
C ALA A 25 28.36 56.78 1.30
N ALA A 26 27.57 57.79 0.93
CA ALA A 26 26.17 57.62 0.55
C ALA A 26 26.01 56.81 -0.75
N ALA A 27 26.88 57.05 -1.74
CA ALA A 27 26.89 56.28 -2.99
C ALA A 27 27.19 54.80 -2.75
N LEU A 28 28.24 54.49 -1.96
CA LEU A 28 28.59 53.11 -1.60
C LEU A 28 27.46 52.40 -0.85
N ARG A 29 26.78 53.08 0.09
CA ARG A 29 25.62 52.51 0.78
C ARG A 29 24.47 52.19 -0.19
N ARG A 30 24.20 53.09 -1.15
CA ARG A 30 23.16 52.85 -2.17
C ARG A 30 23.51 51.66 -3.07
N GLU A 31 24.76 51.53 -3.47
CA GLU A 31 25.23 50.38 -4.26
C GLU A 31 25.11 49.07 -3.49
N GLN A 32 25.46 49.06 -2.20
CA GLN A 32 25.30 47.89 -1.32
C GLN A 32 23.83 47.47 -1.20
N LEU A 33 22.93 48.42 -0.95
CA LEU A 33 21.48 48.17 -0.86
C LEU A 33 20.91 47.65 -2.19
N ALA A 34 21.30 48.26 -3.32
CA ALA A 34 20.90 47.79 -4.64
C ALA A 34 21.44 46.38 -4.93
N GLY A 35 22.66 46.07 -4.49
CA GLY A 35 23.25 44.74 -4.58
C GLY A 35 22.48 43.70 -3.76
N ALA A 36 22.10 44.03 -2.53
CA ALA A 36 21.31 43.17 -1.66
C ALA A 36 19.93 42.87 -2.27
N TYR A 37 19.22 43.90 -2.72
CA TYR A 37 17.91 43.76 -3.36
C TYR A 37 17.96 42.84 -4.59
N ARG A 38 18.98 42.97 -5.45
CA ARG A 38 19.15 42.09 -6.61
C ARG A 38 19.39 40.62 -6.23
N ARG A 39 20.05 40.35 -5.09
CA ARG A 39 20.29 38.97 -4.63
C ARG A 39 18.99 38.34 -4.16
N GLU A 40 18.20 39.04 -3.35
CA GLU A 40 16.90 38.58 -2.86
C GLU A 40 15.94 38.27 -4.03
N VAL A 41 15.88 39.16 -5.03
CA VAL A 41 15.05 38.95 -6.22
C VAL A 41 15.50 37.73 -7.00
N ARG A 42 16.81 37.51 -7.17
CA ARG A 42 17.34 36.33 -7.88
C ARG A 42 17.10 35.03 -7.11
N GLU A 43 17.16 35.06 -5.79
CA GLU A 43 16.86 33.90 -4.95
C GLU A 43 15.37 33.57 -4.97
N ALA A 44 14.50 34.58 -4.93
CA ALA A 44 13.04 34.40 -5.04
C ALA A 44 12.62 33.86 -6.42
N LEU A 45 13.30 34.30 -7.49
CA LEU A 45 13.03 33.88 -8.87
C LEU A 45 13.76 32.59 -9.27
N ARG A 46 14.50 31.93 -8.36
CA ARG A 46 15.16 30.67 -8.70
C ARG A 46 14.10 29.65 -9.11
N PRO A 47 14.22 29.06 -10.33
CA PRO A 47 13.29 28.02 -10.74
C PRO A 47 13.40 26.86 -9.76
N ARG A 48 12.25 26.42 -9.25
CA ARG A 48 12.20 25.23 -8.41
C ARG A 48 12.72 24.04 -9.22
N PRO A 49 13.41 23.09 -8.59
CA PRO A 49 13.84 21.90 -9.29
C PRO A 49 12.62 21.12 -9.80
N TRP A 50 12.78 20.46 -10.95
CA TRP A 50 11.72 19.72 -11.64
C TRP A 50 11.09 18.60 -10.79
N TRP A 51 11.79 18.11 -9.76
CA TRP A 51 11.33 17.08 -8.83
C TRP A 51 10.58 17.63 -7.60
N TRP A 52 10.48 18.96 -7.44
CA TRP A 52 9.74 19.58 -6.34
C TRP A 52 8.27 19.13 -6.20
N PRO A 53 7.48 18.93 -7.28
CA PRO A 53 6.15 18.36 -7.16
C PRO A 53 6.17 16.86 -6.81
N ALA A 54 7.19 16.12 -7.27
CA ALA A 54 7.32 14.67 -7.04
C ALA A 54 7.57 14.31 -5.57
N ARG A 55 8.08 15.24 -4.74
CA ARG A 55 8.26 15.02 -3.29
C ARG A 55 6.94 14.66 -2.58
N TRP A 56 5.82 15.19 -3.07
CA TRP A 56 4.50 14.89 -2.51
C TRP A 56 3.96 13.56 -3.00
N ALA A 57 4.34 13.12 -4.20
CA ALA A 57 3.94 11.82 -4.72
C ALA A 57 4.46 10.67 -3.84
N PHE A 58 5.64 10.83 -3.24
CA PHE A 58 6.25 9.81 -2.35
C PHE A 58 5.39 9.50 -1.12
N LEU A 59 4.63 10.48 -0.60
CA LEU A 59 3.69 10.28 0.51
C LEU A 59 2.50 9.37 0.13
N PHE A 60 2.15 9.31 -1.16
CA PHE A 60 1.02 8.52 -1.66
C PHE A 60 1.43 7.16 -2.22
N VAL A 61 2.73 6.90 -2.40
CA VAL A 61 3.25 5.58 -2.78
C VAL A 61 2.75 4.45 -1.86
N PRO A 62 2.82 4.55 -0.51
CA PRO A 62 2.33 3.47 0.35
C PRO A 62 0.82 3.23 0.20
N LEU A 63 0.02 4.27 -0.04
CA LEU A 63 -1.42 4.16 -0.29
C LEU A 63 -1.72 3.45 -1.61
N GLY A 64 -0.94 3.75 -2.67
CA GLY A 64 -1.06 3.07 -3.95
C GLY A 64 -0.69 1.59 -3.87
N VAL A 65 0.36 1.24 -3.12
CA VAL A 65 0.77 -0.16 -2.89
C VAL A 65 -0.28 -0.91 -2.07
N ALA A 66 -0.79 -0.31 -0.99
CA ALA A 66 -1.84 -0.91 -0.17
C ALA A 66 -3.11 -1.17 -0.99
N ALA A 67 -3.54 -0.21 -1.80
CA ALA A 67 -4.67 -0.36 -2.72
C ALA A 67 -4.40 -1.47 -3.74
N GLY A 68 -3.22 -1.52 -4.35
CA GLY A 68 -2.85 -2.56 -5.30
C GLY A 68 -2.84 -3.97 -4.71
N LEU A 69 -2.44 -4.12 -3.44
CA LEU A 69 -2.50 -5.39 -2.73
C LEU A 69 -3.94 -5.78 -2.37
N TRP A 70 -4.78 -4.80 -1.98
CA TRP A 70 -6.19 -5.03 -1.69
C TRP A 70 -7.01 -5.43 -2.91
N LEU A 71 -6.69 -4.87 -4.07
CA LEU A 71 -7.34 -5.21 -5.35
C LEU A 71 -6.74 -6.44 -6.03
N ARG A 72 -5.84 -7.19 -5.37
CA ARG A 72 -5.36 -8.43 -5.97
C ARG A 72 -6.54 -9.38 -6.19
N PRO A 73 -6.79 -9.83 -7.44
CA PRO A 73 -7.76 -10.88 -7.66
C PRO A 73 -7.29 -12.08 -6.84
N GLN A 74 -8.18 -12.63 -6.01
CA GLN A 74 -7.92 -13.91 -5.37
C GLN A 74 -7.73 -14.91 -6.51
N VAL A 75 -6.48 -15.31 -6.72
CA VAL A 75 -6.15 -16.33 -7.71
C VAL A 75 -6.90 -17.56 -7.24
N PRO A 76 -7.85 -18.10 -8.04
CA PRO A 76 -8.59 -19.27 -7.61
C PRO A 76 -7.58 -20.36 -7.24
N PRO A 77 -7.76 -21.06 -6.10
CA PRO A 77 -6.86 -22.14 -5.73
C PRO A 77 -6.76 -23.11 -6.91
N ALA A 78 -5.53 -23.38 -7.35
CA ALA A 78 -5.29 -24.25 -8.48
C ALA A 78 -5.82 -25.64 -8.12
N ASP A 79 -6.60 -26.25 -9.01
CA ASP A 79 -7.09 -27.62 -8.85
C ASP A 79 -5.90 -28.59 -8.98
N ASP A 80 -5.23 -28.84 -7.87
CA ASP A 80 -4.04 -29.67 -7.79
C ASP A 80 -4.39 -31.15 -7.59
N ALA A 81 -3.49 -32.03 -7.99
CA ALA A 81 -3.60 -33.48 -7.83
C ALA A 81 -2.66 -34.04 -6.74
N LEU A 82 -2.25 -33.22 -5.76
CA LEU A 82 -1.44 -33.68 -4.62
C LEU A 82 -2.24 -34.75 -3.84
N GLY A 83 -1.62 -35.72 -3.18
CA GLY A 83 -2.41 -36.77 -2.50
C GLY A 83 -3.24 -37.68 -3.43
N GLY A 84 -2.99 -37.68 -4.75
CA GLY A 84 -3.51 -38.68 -5.68
C GLY A 84 -4.91 -38.43 -6.26
N VAL A 85 -5.58 -37.34 -5.88
CA VAL A 85 -6.90 -36.94 -6.43
C VAL A 85 -6.95 -35.43 -6.66
N ARG A 86 -7.72 -35.00 -7.67
CA ARG A 86 -7.98 -33.57 -7.88
C ARG A 86 -8.88 -33.03 -6.78
N THR A 87 -8.68 -31.78 -6.36
CA THR A 87 -9.54 -31.14 -5.35
C THR A 87 -11.00 -31.07 -5.83
N SER A 88 -11.24 -30.82 -7.11
CA SER A 88 -12.57 -30.87 -7.72
C SER A 88 -13.22 -32.26 -7.60
N ALA A 89 -12.47 -33.32 -7.89
CA ALA A 89 -12.95 -34.70 -7.81
C ALA A 89 -13.18 -35.14 -6.36
N LEU A 90 -12.33 -34.70 -5.42
CA LEU A 90 -12.54 -34.92 -3.99
C LEU A 90 -13.87 -34.33 -3.54
N VAL A 91 -14.15 -33.07 -3.88
CA VAL A 91 -15.38 -32.37 -3.49
C VAL A 91 -16.62 -33.07 -4.03
N GLU A 92 -16.58 -33.50 -5.30
CA GLU A 92 -17.67 -34.25 -5.93
C GLU A 92 -17.93 -35.57 -5.19
N GLN A 93 -16.90 -36.42 -5.04
CA GLN A 93 -17.03 -37.73 -4.38
C GLN A 93 -17.46 -37.60 -2.91
N CYS A 94 -16.92 -36.61 -2.19
CA CYS A 94 -17.31 -36.34 -0.82
C CYS A 94 -18.74 -35.84 -0.70
N SER A 95 -19.21 -35.01 -1.63
CA SER A 95 -20.60 -34.53 -1.63
C SER A 95 -21.59 -35.68 -1.86
N GLU A 96 -21.27 -36.62 -2.75
CA GLU A 96 -22.07 -37.82 -2.97
C GLU A 96 -22.07 -38.73 -1.73
N GLU A 97 -20.91 -38.90 -1.09
CA GLU A 97 -20.78 -39.74 0.10
C GLU A 97 -21.56 -39.15 1.30
N VAL A 98 -21.44 -37.84 1.53
CA VAL A 98 -22.23 -37.14 2.56
C VAL A 98 -23.72 -37.20 2.24
N ALA A 99 -24.12 -36.93 0.99
CA ALA A 99 -25.52 -37.03 0.58
C ALA A 99 -26.07 -38.46 0.74
N ARG A 100 -25.25 -39.49 0.53
CA ARG A 100 -25.62 -40.89 0.78
C ARG A 100 -25.86 -41.16 2.26
N LEU A 101 -25.00 -40.63 3.14
CA LEU A 101 -25.16 -40.75 4.60
C LEU A 101 -26.41 -40.02 5.12
N THR A 102 -26.80 -38.91 4.47
CA THR A 102 -27.93 -38.08 4.89
C THR A 102 -29.21 -38.25 4.06
N TYR A 103 -29.21 -39.13 3.05
CA TYR A 103 -30.29 -39.26 2.04
C TYR A 103 -31.70 -39.38 2.64
N GLY A 104 -31.84 -40.01 3.83
CA GLY A 104 -33.12 -40.15 4.52
C GLY A 104 -33.53 -39.00 5.44
N ARG A 105 -32.61 -38.07 5.75
CA ARG A 105 -32.82 -36.98 6.72
C ARG A 105 -32.80 -35.59 6.06
N GLU A 106 -31.94 -35.39 5.06
CA GLU A 106 -31.61 -34.07 4.52
C GLU A 106 -31.43 -34.16 2.99
N ALA A 107 -32.54 -34.08 2.23
CA ALA A 107 -32.56 -34.28 0.78
C ALA A 107 -31.99 -33.11 -0.04
N ASP A 108 -31.91 -31.92 0.55
CA ASP A 108 -31.53 -30.67 -0.16
C ASP A 108 -30.29 -30.01 0.47
N LEU A 109 -29.21 -30.78 0.62
CA LEU A 109 -27.92 -30.24 1.05
C LEU A 109 -27.25 -29.45 -0.08
N ARG A 110 -26.78 -28.25 0.24
CA ARG A 110 -25.96 -27.44 -0.67
C ARG A 110 -24.50 -27.45 -0.21
N PHE A 111 -23.64 -28.00 -1.05
CA PHE A 111 -22.21 -28.06 -0.81
C PHE A 111 -21.49 -26.84 -1.42
N PRO A 112 -20.42 -26.34 -0.78
CA PRO A 112 -19.57 -25.31 -1.36
C PRO A 112 -18.86 -25.83 -2.61
N GLY A 113 -18.65 -24.95 -3.59
CA GLY A 113 -17.97 -25.32 -4.82
C GLY A 113 -16.45 -25.49 -4.62
N PRO A 114 -15.73 -26.21 -5.50
CA PRO A 114 -14.29 -26.49 -5.36
C PRO A 114 -13.39 -25.26 -5.13
N ARG A 115 -13.83 -24.08 -5.57
CA ARG A 115 -13.09 -22.82 -5.37
C ARG A 115 -13.18 -22.28 -3.94
N GLU A 116 -14.25 -22.60 -3.23
CA GLU A 116 -14.54 -22.10 -1.88
C GLU A 116 -13.86 -22.96 -0.79
N VAL A 117 -13.40 -24.15 -1.14
CA VAL A 117 -12.83 -25.14 -0.21
C VAL A 117 -11.33 -25.34 -0.35
N GLY A 118 -10.66 -24.65 -1.27
CA GLY A 118 -9.22 -24.81 -1.49
C GLY A 118 -8.37 -24.65 -0.22
N ASP A 119 -8.76 -23.75 0.67
CA ASP A 119 -8.03 -23.51 1.94
C ASP A 119 -8.37 -24.51 3.06
N SER A 120 -9.46 -25.27 2.94
CA SER A 120 -9.87 -26.29 3.92
C SER A 120 -9.55 -27.73 3.50
N VAL A 121 -8.82 -27.88 2.40
CA VAL A 121 -8.32 -29.16 1.90
C VAL A 121 -6.85 -29.31 2.28
N GLN A 122 -6.56 -30.38 3.01
CA GLN A 122 -5.22 -30.80 3.38
C GLN A 122 -4.82 -31.98 2.49
N ALA A 123 -3.60 -31.95 1.95
CA ALA A 123 -3.05 -33.04 1.14
C ALA A 123 -1.76 -33.56 1.78
N ASP A 124 -1.63 -34.87 1.86
CA ASP A 124 -0.43 -35.56 2.34
C ASP A 124 -0.01 -36.68 1.37
N ALA A 125 0.94 -37.52 1.78
CA ALA A 125 1.42 -38.63 0.96
C ALA A 125 0.41 -39.78 0.86
N ASP A 126 -0.50 -39.89 1.83
CA ASP A 126 -1.46 -40.98 1.97
C ASP A 126 -2.80 -40.64 1.31
N GLY A 127 -3.08 -39.35 1.08
CA GLY A 127 -4.28 -38.89 0.39
C GLY A 127 -4.60 -37.41 0.54
N LYS A 128 -5.90 -37.11 0.52
CA LYS A 128 -6.45 -35.76 0.76
C LYS A 128 -7.54 -35.81 1.81
N ARG A 129 -7.59 -34.81 2.68
CA ARG A 129 -8.66 -34.60 3.65
C ARG A 129 -9.31 -33.25 3.41
N TRP A 130 -10.64 -33.23 3.41
CA TRP A 130 -11.45 -32.03 3.33
C TRP A 130 -12.31 -31.94 4.59
N GLU A 131 -12.11 -30.87 5.36
CA GLU A 131 -13.03 -30.50 6.43
C GLU A 131 -13.93 -29.39 5.90
N GLY A 132 -15.23 -29.68 5.91
CA GLY A 132 -16.22 -28.93 5.15
C GLY A 132 -17.53 -28.75 5.90
N TRP A 133 -18.40 -27.99 5.26
CA TRP A 133 -19.78 -27.82 5.71
C TRP A 133 -20.72 -27.89 4.51
N ALA A 134 -21.96 -28.30 4.75
CA ALA A 134 -23.06 -28.25 3.80
C ALA A 134 -24.19 -27.41 4.40
N SER A 135 -24.81 -26.54 3.60
CA SER A 135 -25.97 -25.77 4.03
C SER A 135 -27.24 -26.58 3.91
N ARG A 136 -28.05 -26.56 4.97
CA ARG A 136 -29.40 -27.12 4.99
C ARG A 136 -30.43 -26.09 4.54
N PRO A 137 -31.64 -26.52 4.11
CA PRO A 137 -32.73 -25.61 3.75
C PRO A 137 -33.21 -24.70 4.88
N ASP A 138 -33.05 -25.14 6.13
CA ASP A 138 -33.42 -24.38 7.34
C ASP A 138 -32.42 -23.26 7.69
N GLY A 139 -31.33 -23.13 6.93
CA GLY A 139 -30.26 -22.17 7.16
C GLY A 139 -29.18 -22.63 8.13
N SER A 140 -29.31 -23.82 8.73
CA SER A 140 -28.26 -24.42 9.55
C SER A 140 -27.17 -25.05 8.67
N ARG A 141 -26.01 -25.34 9.28
CA ARG A 141 -24.88 -26.00 8.61
C ARG A 141 -24.66 -27.39 9.19
N LEU A 142 -24.42 -28.34 8.32
CA LEU A 142 -23.91 -29.67 8.66
C LEU A 142 -22.40 -29.65 8.45
N THR A 143 -21.61 -29.91 9.49
CA THR A 143 -20.16 -30.03 9.34
C THR A 143 -19.77 -31.50 9.12
N PHE A 144 -18.73 -31.72 8.32
CA PHE A 144 -18.24 -33.06 8.01
C PHE A 144 -16.73 -33.04 7.75
N ALA A 145 -16.10 -34.18 7.96
CA ALA A 145 -14.75 -34.46 7.54
C ALA A 145 -14.79 -35.56 6.49
N CYS A 146 -14.17 -35.32 5.35
CA CYS A 146 -14.07 -36.29 4.28
C CYS A 146 -12.61 -36.60 3.99
N THR A 147 -12.27 -37.88 3.86
CA THR A 147 -10.90 -38.33 3.61
C THR A 147 -10.88 -39.24 2.38
N TYR A 148 -10.05 -38.87 1.42
CA TYR A 148 -9.66 -39.70 0.29
C TYR A 148 -8.34 -40.40 0.62
N THR A 149 -8.28 -41.72 0.41
CA THR A 149 -7.07 -42.52 0.60
C THR A 149 -6.53 -42.98 -0.75
N ALA A 150 -5.28 -42.65 -1.07
CA ALA A 150 -4.69 -42.91 -2.38
C ALA A 150 -4.39 -44.40 -2.61
N ALA A 151 -4.12 -45.16 -1.55
CA ALA A 151 -3.75 -46.58 -1.60
C ALA A 151 -4.86 -47.48 -2.15
N ASP A 152 -6.11 -47.23 -1.75
CA ASP A 152 -7.30 -48.00 -2.14
C ASP A 152 -8.28 -47.19 -3.00
N ARG A 153 -7.99 -45.89 -3.21
CA ARG A 153 -8.85 -44.92 -3.92
C ARG A 153 -10.24 -44.83 -3.32
N SER A 154 -10.35 -44.99 -2.00
CA SER A 154 -11.62 -44.89 -1.29
C SER A 154 -11.84 -43.48 -0.74
N VAL A 155 -13.11 -43.11 -0.62
CA VAL A 155 -13.57 -41.90 0.06
C VAL A 155 -14.39 -42.32 1.27
N ARG A 156 -14.12 -41.69 2.41
CA ARG A 156 -14.90 -41.83 3.63
C ARG A 156 -15.28 -40.46 4.15
N ALA A 157 -16.57 -40.26 4.40
CA ALA A 157 -17.09 -39.06 5.04
C ALA A 157 -17.58 -39.40 6.46
N ASP A 158 -17.24 -38.54 7.40
CA ASP A 158 -17.65 -38.58 8.79
C ASP A 158 -18.41 -37.29 9.11
N LEU A 159 -19.65 -37.40 9.58
CA LEU A 159 -20.45 -36.26 10.00
C LEU A 159 -19.98 -35.82 11.38
N LEU A 160 -19.64 -34.54 11.54
CA LEU A 160 -19.32 -33.96 12.85
C LEU A 160 -20.63 -33.36 13.38
N GLU A 161 -21.20 -33.96 14.42
CA GLU A 161 -22.37 -33.36 15.08
C GLU A 161 -21.92 -32.12 15.87
N ASP A 162 -22.59 -30.99 15.63
CA ASP A 162 -22.55 -29.83 16.53
C ASP A 162 -23.15 -30.26 17.87
N HIS A 163 -22.32 -30.37 18.91
CA HIS A 163 -22.83 -30.45 20.27
C HIS A 163 -23.42 -29.08 20.66
N PRO A 164 -24.65 -29.05 21.23
CA PRO A 164 -25.35 -27.83 21.60
C PRO A 164 -24.64 -27.02 22.69
#